data_AF-A0A0F9G865-F1
#
_entry.id   AF-A0A0F9G865-F1
#
_cell.length_a   1.000
_cell.length_b   1.000
_cell.length_c   1.000
_cell.angle_alpha   90.00
_cell.angle_beta   90.00
_cell.angle_gamma   90.00
#
_symmetry.space_group_name_H-M   'P 1'
#
loop_
_entity.id
_entity.type
_entity.pdbx_description
1 polymer ?
#
loop_
_entity_poly.entity_id
_entity_poly.type
_entity_poly.pdbx_seq_one_letter_code
_entity_poly.pdbx_strand_id
1 'polypeptide(L)'
;MALSTQEVIHNLSLGYIGEYRVEDTTASRALKQNLLCIRYFDQARDEVLASHPWNEAMLRIIIAEDAVRPIFGYDRAYSKPSAALRVVSVADDVGADVRNNAEGIKKWEVEAEKILANAGVIPQTWTTDTQYYDGEFVSTTAKVWATGTAYIDGEFVKNGSLVYEVLVDHTSDTIANDVSSANLEAGVKGSTGTYEVLTNYISSSTVKADITASDLSASGSAARIVYVRYVTQLTDITKWGPKLKQTIVMKLAIKIITGLTNDTKGKIDLINEFETLTMPKARSIDAAQGTAKPIFSSQWIRSRSSGTRGTRL
;
A
#
# COMPACT_ATOMS: atom_id res chain seq x y z
N MET A 1 -27.65 -27.65 3.43
CA MET A 1 -26.37 -27.18 2.84
C MET A 1 -26.05 -25.84 3.48
N ALA A 2 -24.86 -25.65 4.04
CA ALA A 2 -24.48 -24.35 4.61
C ALA A 2 -24.37 -23.33 3.47
N LEU A 3 -24.91 -22.13 3.68
CA LEU A 3 -24.79 -21.04 2.71
C LEU A 3 -23.33 -20.59 2.63
N SER A 4 -22.84 -20.29 1.43
CA SER A 4 -21.57 -19.59 1.23
C SER A 4 -21.64 -18.19 1.86
N THR A 5 -20.50 -17.64 2.28
CA THR A 5 -20.46 -16.34 2.94
C THR A 5 -20.99 -15.22 2.04
N GLN A 6 -20.82 -15.35 0.72
CA GLN A 6 -21.35 -14.41 -0.26
C GLN A 6 -22.87 -14.53 -0.43
N GLU A 7 -23.41 -15.75 -0.46
CA GLU A 7 -24.86 -15.97 -0.44
C GLU A 7 -25.52 -15.34 0.78
N VAL A 8 -24.88 -15.44 1.95
CA VAL A 8 -25.39 -14.81 3.18
C VAL A 8 -25.52 -13.30 2.99
N ILE A 9 -24.52 -12.64 2.40
CA ILE A 9 -24.58 -11.19 2.14
C ILE A 9 -25.68 -10.84 1.15
N HIS A 10 -25.78 -11.57 0.04
CA HIS A 10 -26.81 -11.31 -0.96
C HIS A 10 -28.21 -11.44 -0.34
N ASN A 11 -28.43 -12.50 0.44
CA ASN A 11 -29.70 -12.75 1.11
C ASN A 11 -30.04 -11.69 2.17
N LEU A 12 -29.04 -11.23 2.94
CA LEU A 12 -29.23 -10.13 3.87
C LEU A 12 -29.64 -8.84 3.13
N SER A 13 -29.01 -8.56 1.97
CA SER A 13 -29.33 -7.35 1.19
C SER A 13 -30.74 -7.40 0.56
N LEU A 14 -31.17 -8.59 0.12
CA LEU A 14 -32.53 -8.81 -0.39
C LEU A 14 -33.57 -8.68 0.72
N GLY A 15 -33.24 -9.11 1.95
CA GLY A 15 -34.10 -8.95 3.12
C GLY A 15 -34.43 -7.49 3.43
N TYR A 16 -33.48 -6.56 3.23
CA TYR A 16 -33.74 -5.11 3.40
C TYR A 16 -34.75 -4.55 2.39
N ILE A 17 -34.97 -5.24 1.27
CA ILE A 17 -35.88 -4.82 0.20
C ILE A 17 -37.23 -5.55 0.30
N GLY A 18 -37.32 -6.59 1.12
CA GLY A 18 -38.50 -7.46 1.23
C GLY A 18 -38.56 -8.56 0.17
N GLU A 19 -37.45 -8.83 -0.53
CA GLU A 19 -37.34 -9.93 -1.49
C GLU A 19 -36.95 -11.25 -0.79
N TYR A 20 -37.32 -12.39 -1.39
CA TYR A 20 -37.07 -13.71 -0.79
C TYR A 20 -35.66 -14.23 -1.06
N ARG A 21 -35.22 -15.17 -0.20
CA ARG A 21 -33.90 -15.83 -0.26
C ARG A 21 -33.61 -16.44 -1.62
N VAL A 22 -32.39 -16.22 -2.10
CA VAL A 22 -31.81 -16.84 -3.29
C VAL A 22 -30.63 -17.73 -2.87
N GLU A 23 -30.56 -18.92 -3.44
CA GLU A 23 -29.41 -19.83 -3.30
C GLU A 23 -28.38 -19.51 -4.40
N ASP A 24 -27.09 -19.73 -4.18
CA ASP A 24 -26.03 -19.65 -5.20
C ASP A 24 -25.87 -20.99 -5.91
N THR A 25 -26.99 -21.51 -6.40
CA THR A 25 -26.99 -22.63 -7.34
C THR A 25 -26.87 -22.09 -8.76
N THR A 26 -26.37 -22.91 -9.69
CA THR A 26 -26.28 -22.54 -11.12
C THR A 26 -27.61 -22.05 -11.68
N ALA A 27 -28.73 -22.68 -11.29
CA ALA A 27 -30.06 -22.26 -11.71
C ALA A 27 -30.45 -20.90 -11.13
N SER A 28 -30.16 -20.67 -9.85
CA SER A 28 -30.49 -19.42 -9.16
C SER A 28 -29.60 -18.24 -9.55
N ARG A 29 -28.39 -18.47 -10.08
CA ARG A 29 -27.55 -17.42 -10.69
C ARG A 29 -28.21 -16.74 -11.89
N ALA A 30 -29.17 -17.39 -12.54
CA ALA A 30 -29.94 -16.81 -13.64
C ALA A 30 -31.11 -15.92 -13.16
N LEU A 31 -31.45 -15.94 -11.87
CA LEU A 31 -32.51 -15.08 -11.32
C LEU A 31 -32.06 -13.62 -11.33
N LYS A 32 -33.00 -12.72 -11.66
CA LYS A 32 -32.77 -11.28 -11.73
C LYS A 32 -32.16 -10.74 -10.43
N GLN A 33 -32.64 -11.22 -9.28
CA GLN A 33 -32.11 -10.90 -7.95
C GLN A 33 -30.62 -11.20 -7.83
N ASN A 34 -30.20 -12.42 -8.16
CA ASN A 34 -28.80 -12.83 -8.02
C ASN A 34 -27.90 -12.09 -9.01
N LEU A 35 -28.35 -11.91 -10.25
CA LEU A 35 -27.61 -11.16 -11.27
C LEU A 35 -27.32 -9.73 -10.84
N LEU A 36 -28.29 -9.05 -10.21
CA LEU A 36 -28.09 -7.69 -9.70
C LEU A 36 -27.16 -7.68 -8.48
N CYS A 37 -27.32 -8.62 -7.54
CA CYS A 37 -26.41 -8.74 -6.40
C CYS A 37 -24.96 -8.94 -6.86
N ILE A 38 -24.70 -9.91 -7.74
CA ILE A 38 -23.37 -10.20 -8.27
C ILE A 38 -22.80 -8.97 -9.00
N ARG A 39 -23.59 -8.31 -9.84
CA ARG A 39 -23.15 -7.15 -10.63
C ARG A 39 -22.68 -5.99 -9.76
N TYR A 40 -23.37 -5.71 -8.66
CA TYR A 40 -23.12 -4.54 -7.83
C TYR A 40 -22.33 -4.83 -6.55
N PHE A 41 -22.04 -6.09 -6.25
CA PHE A 41 -21.34 -6.49 -5.02
C PHE A 41 -19.96 -5.84 -4.90
N ASP A 42 -19.11 -6.00 -5.91
CA ASP A 42 -17.75 -5.44 -5.88
C ASP A 42 -17.77 -3.92 -5.78
N GLN A 43 -18.68 -3.26 -6.54
CA GLN A 43 -18.84 -1.82 -6.48
C GLN A 43 -19.30 -1.35 -5.08
N ALA A 44 -20.27 -2.04 -4.46
CA ALA A 44 -20.75 -1.70 -3.12
C ALA A 44 -19.64 -1.87 -2.06
N ARG A 45 -18.88 -2.97 -2.14
CA ARG A 45 -17.74 -3.23 -1.25
C ARG A 45 -16.69 -2.13 -1.39
N ASP A 46 -16.24 -1.86 -2.61
CA ASP A 46 -15.12 -0.96 -2.87
C ASP A 46 -15.48 0.50 -2.52
N GLU A 47 -16.73 0.93 -2.77
CA GLU A 47 -17.22 2.25 -2.34
C GLU A 47 -17.24 2.40 -0.82
N VAL A 48 -17.71 1.39 -0.08
CA VAL A 48 -17.73 1.43 1.39
C VAL A 48 -16.32 1.43 1.95
N LEU A 49 -15.45 0.56 1.44
CA LEU A 49 -14.05 0.47 1.87
C LEU A 49 -13.28 1.78 1.58
N ALA A 50 -13.49 2.42 0.44
CA ALA A 50 -12.84 3.69 0.12
C ALA A 50 -13.34 4.86 1.00
N SER A 51 -14.61 4.83 1.42
CA SER A 51 -15.26 5.94 2.13
C SER A 51 -14.71 6.23 3.53
N HIS A 52 -14.02 5.26 4.16
CA HIS A 52 -13.52 5.37 5.53
C HIS A 52 -12.25 4.52 5.70
N PRO A 53 -11.23 4.97 6.45
CA PRO A 53 -10.06 4.15 6.75
C PRO A 53 -10.38 3.05 7.78
N TRP A 54 -11.09 2.01 7.33
CA TRP A 54 -11.45 0.84 8.15
C TRP A 54 -10.20 0.14 8.69
N ASN A 55 -10.15 -0.10 10.00
CA ASN A 55 -8.98 -0.71 10.63
C ASN A 55 -8.74 -2.14 10.12
N GLU A 56 -9.80 -2.91 9.90
CA GLU A 56 -9.71 -4.30 9.42
C GLU A 56 -9.26 -4.44 7.94
N ALA A 57 -9.35 -3.37 7.16
CA ALA A 57 -8.84 -3.31 5.79
C ALA A 57 -7.56 -2.47 5.67
N MET A 58 -6.99 -2.02 6.80
CA MET A 58 -5.81 -1.17 6.80
C MET A 58 -4.53 -2.01 6.77
N LEU A 59 -3.68 -1.78 5.78
CA LEU A 59 -2.38 -2.41 5.64
C LEU A 59 -1.25 -1.38 5.64
N ARG A 60 -0.04 -1.86 5.92
CA ARG A 60 1.20 -1.10 5.87
C ARG A 60 2.15 -1.77 4.89
N ILE A 61 2.87 -0.96 4.12
CA ILE A 61 3.85 -1.43 3.15
C ILE A 61 4.99 -0.43 3.06
N ILE A 62 6.18 -0.93 2.72
CA ILE A 62 7.34 -0.10 2.38
C ILE A 62 7.44 -0.11 0.85
N ILE A 63 7.63 1.05 0.24
CA ILE A 63 7.72 1.18 -1.22
C ILE A 63 8.99 1.94 -1.56
N ALA A 64 9.73 1.45 -2.55
CA ALA A 64 10.90 2.11 -3.10
C ALA A 64 10.55 3.16 -4.16
N GLU A 65 11.41 4.16 -4.29
CA GLU A 65 11.34 5.25 -5.27
C GLU A 65 11.40 4.69 -6.69
N ASP A 66 10.50 5.16 -7.56
CA ASP A 66 10.54 4.83 -8.97
C ASP A 66 11.67 5.59 -9.68
N ALA A 67 12.27 4.99 -10.71
CA ALA A 67 13.28 5.66 -11.54
C ALA A 67 12.74 6.89 -12.28
N VAL A 68 11.45 6.91 -12.61
CA VAL A 68 10.80 8.01 -13.31
C VAL A 68 10.22 9.00 -12.30
N ARG A 69 10.83 10.18 -12.24
CA ARG A 69 10.43 11.28 -11.35
C ARG A 69 9.42 12.21 -12.02
N PRO A 70 8.55 12.89 -11.24
CA PRO A 70 7.69 13.94 -11.76
C PRO A 70 8.53 15.12 -12.28
N ILE A 71 8.03 15.82 -13.30
CA ILE A 71 8.76 16.91 -13.96
C ILE A 71 8.79 18.18 -13.06
N PHE A 72 7.76 18.37 -12.22
CA PHE A 72 7.65 19.51 -11.31
C PHE A 72 6.84 19.15 -10.06
N GLY A 73 6.87 20.04 -9.05
CA GLY A 73 6.06 19.95 -7.83
C GLY A 73 6.69 19.08 -6.75
N TYR A 74 6.78 17.78 -7.01
CA TYR A 74 7.38 16.80 -6.09
C TYR A 74 8.77 16.36 -6.56
N ASP A 75 9.61 15.88 -5.64
CA ASP A 75 10.95 15.38 -5.96
C ASP A 75 10.93 13.91 -6.42
N ARG A 76 9.95 13.12 -5.95
CA ARG A 76 9.92 11.65 -6.08
C ARG A 76 8.53 11.13 -6.40
N ALA A 77 8.51 9.97 -7.05
CA ALA A 77 7.32 9.17 -7.29
C ALA A 77 7.52 7.77 -6.74
N TYR A 78 6.42 7.18 -6.28
CA TYR A 78 6.32 5.82 -5.77
C TYR A 78 5.15 5.12 -6.43
N SER A 79 5.31 3.85 -6.78
CA SER A 79 4.24 3.05 -7.35
C SER A 79 3.16 2.76 -6.29
N LYS A 80 1.91 3.16 -6.56
CA LYS A 80 0.78 2.87 -5.68
C LYS A 80 0.52 1.36 -5.67
N PRO A 81 0.30 0.72 -4.51
CA PRO A 81 -0.06 -0.70 -4.48
C PRO A 81 -1.36 -0.95 -5.25
N SER A 82 -1.39 -1.97 -6.12
CA SER A 82 -2.53 -2.27 -7.00
C SER A 82 -3.83 -2.57 -6.23
N ALA A 83 -3.71 -3.18 -5.04
CA ALA A 83 -4.84 -3.46 -4.16
C ALA A 83 -5.31 -2.26 -3.33
N ALA A 84 -4.65 -1.09 -3.43
CA ALA A 84 -4.98 0.08 -2.61
C ALA A 84 -6.20 0.83 -3.18
N LEU A 85 -7.32 0.74 -2.45
CA LEU A 85 -8.52 1.55 -2.72
C LEU A 85 -8.33 3.00 -2.26
N ARG A 86 -7.56 3.21 -1.19
CA ARG A 86 -7.29 4.54 -0.63
C ARG A 86 -5.96 4.57 0.09
N VAL A 87 -5.12 5.55 -0.22
CA VAL A 87 -3.92 5.86 0.58
C VAL A 87 -4.31 6.70 1.80
N VAL A 88 -3.88 6.28 2.99
CA VAL A 88 -4.24 6.92 4.28
C VAL A 88 -3.11 7.81 4.78
N SER A 89 -1.86 7.38 4.65
CA SER A 89 -0.69 8.16 5.03
C SER A 89 0.57 7.68 4.33
N VAL A 90 1.51 8.60 4.11
CA VAL A 90 2.84 8.34 3.56
C VAL A 90 3.87 8.91 4.53
N ALA A 91 4.96 8.19 4.79
CA ALA A 91 6.03 8.56 5.73
C ALA A 91 5.53 8.93 7.14
N ASP A 92 4.50 8.22 7.62
CA ASP A 92 3.79 8.49 8.88
C ASP A 92 3.14 9.89 9.00
N ASP A 93 3.16 10.67 7.93
CA ASP A 93 2.47 11.95 7.83
C ASP A 93 0.99 11.71 7.55
N VAL A 94 0.22 11.66 8.63
CA VAL A 94 -1.24 11.61 8.60
C VAL A 94 -1.75 13.04 8.47
N GLY A 95 -1.69 13.61 7.26
CA GLY A 95 -2.21 14.95 7.00
C GLY A 95 -1.41 16.06 7.69
N ALA A 96 -0.86 16.95 6.86
CA ALA A 96 -0.17 18.18 7.21
C ALA A 96 1.22 18.04 7.87
N ASP A 97 2.25 18.39 7.10
CA ASP A 97 3.25 19.32 7.64
C ASP A 97 2.54 20.64 7.77
N VAL A 98 2.63 21.27 8.93
CA VAL A 98 2.08 22.61 9.11
C VAL A 98 2.86 23.62 8.25
N ARG A 99 4.14 23.35 7.92
CA ARG A 99 4.96 24.23 7.08
C ARG A 99 4.61 24.18 5.60
N ASN A 100 4.56 22.99 5.00
CA ASN A 100 4.28 22.88 3.55
C ASN A 100 2.81 23.19 3.23
N ASN A 101 1.89 22.92 4.16
CA ASN A 101 0.48 23.29 4.00
C ASN A 101 0.29 24.83 4.03
N ALA A 102 1.20 25.58 4.65
CA ALA A 102 1.20 27.05 4.61
C ALA A 102 1.70 27.62 3.26
N GLU A 103 2.44 26.83 2.48
CA GLU A 103 2.89 27.14 1.11
C GLU A 103 1.95 26.55 0.04
N GLY A 104 0.86 25.89 0.45
CA GLY A 104 -0.13 25.28 -0.45
C GLY A 104 0.31 23.93 -1.05
N ILE A 105 1.47 23.39 -0.66
CA ILE A 105 1.99 22.11 -1.15
C ILE A 105 1.64 21.01 -0.14
N LYS A 106 0.78 20.07 -0.53
CA LYS A 106 0.50 18.88 0.29
C LYS A 106 1.79 18.05 0.40
N LYS A 107 2.06 17.46 1.56
CA LYS A 107 3.24 16.59 1.77
C LYS A 107 3.37 15.47 0.75
N TRP A 108 2.23 14.93 0.34
CA TRP A 108 2.10 13.90 -0.66
C TRP A 108 0.76 14.03 -1.37
N GLU A 109 0.69 13.50 -2.58
CA GLU A 109 -0.52 13.43 -3.39
C GLU A 109 -0.55 12.10 -4.16
N VAL A 110 -1.76 11.64 -4.51
CA VAL A 110 -1.93 10.45 -5.35
C VAL A 110 -2.45 10.92 -6.69
N GLU A 111 -1.70 10.64 -7.74
CA GLU A 111 -2.06 10.95 -9.12
C GLU A 111 -1.96 9.68 -9.96
N ALA A 112 -3.07 9.29 -10.59
CA ALA A 112 -3.21 8.00 -11.26
C ALA A 112 -2.76 6.84 -10.35
N GLU A 113 -1.77 6.04 -10.78
CA GLU A 113 -1.21 4.93 -10.01
C GLU A 113 0.13 5.28 -9.35
N LYS A 114 0.36 6.57 -9.07
CA LYS A 114 1.57 7.06 -8.41
C LYS A 114 1.24 7.83 -7.13
N ILE A 115 2.12 7.66 -6.15
CA ILE A 115 2.18 8.48 -4.95
C ILE A 115 3.35 9.45 -5.15
N LEU A 116 3.05 10.73 -5.20
CA LEU A 116 4.05 11.80 -5.34
C LEU A 116 4.36 12.36 -3.96
N ALA A 117 5.64 12.44 -3.61
CA ALA A 117 6.07 12.96 -2.31
C ALA A 117 7.51 13.47 -2.35
N ASN A 118 7.84 14.40 -1.45
CA ASN A 118 9.23 14.79 -1.21
C ASN A 118 9.91 13.90 -0.17
N ALA A 119 9.12 13.17 0.61
CA ALA A 119 9.60 12.24 1.63
C ALA A 119 10.37 11.07 1.00
N GLY A 120 11.35 10.53 1.74
CA GLY A 120 12.12 9.35 1.35
C GLY A 120 13.31 9.17 2.29
N VAL A 121 13.45 7.97 2.85
CA VAL A 121 14.58 7.61 3.74
C VAL A 121 15.52 6.62 3.05
N ILE A 122 16.78 6.60 3.48
CA ILE A 122 17.71 5.54 3.07
C ILE A 122 17.28 4.25 3.80
N PRO A 123 17.17 3.12 3.09
CA PRO A 123 16.95 1.83 3.73
C PRO A 123 18.04 1.49 4.76
N GLN A 124 17.75 0.56 5.67
CA GLN A 124 18.75 0.07 6.61
C GLN A 124 19.93 -0.58 5.88
N THR A 125 21.14 -0.48 6.42
CA THR A 125 22.31 -1.14 5.82
C THR A 125 22.21 -2.65 6.05
N TRP A 126 22.42 -3.45 5.00
CA TRP A 126 22.49 -4.91 5.12
C TRP A 126 23.67 -5.33 6.01
N THR A 127 23.43 -6.27 6.91
CA THR A 127 24.42 -6.86 7.80
C THR A 127 24.22 -8.37 7.85
N THR A 128 25.31 -9.13 8.03
CA THR A 128 25.27 -10.59 8.14
C THR A 128 24.57 -11.04 9.43
N ASP A 129 24.10 -12.29 9.47
CA ASP A 129 23.46 -12.91 10.64
C ASP A 129 22.29 -12.10 11.25
N THR A 130 21.63 -11.28 10.42
CA THR A 130 20.52 -10.42 10.80
C THR A 130 19.21 -10.98 10.26
N GLN A 131 18.17 -10.97 11.09
CA GLN A 131 16.82 -11.35 10.67
C GLN A 131 16.21 -10.21 9.86
N TYR A 132 15.76 -10.51 8.65
CA TYR A 132 14.97 -9.62 7.81
C TYR A 132 13.56 -10.18 7.59
N TYR A 133 12.63 -9.29 7.26
CA TYR A 133 11.23 -9.63 7.01
C TYR A 133 10.82 -9.26 5.59
N ASP A 134 9.90 -10.03 5.03
CA ASP A 134 9.30 -9.80 3.72
C ASP A 134 8.74 -8.37 3.59
N GLY A 135 9.05 -7.71 2.47
CA GLY A 135 8.70 -6.33 2.17
C GLY A 135 9.60 -5.27 2.83
N GLU A 136 10.67 -5.67 3.54
CA GLU A 136 11.72 -4.75 3.96
C GLU A 136 12.67 -4.38 2.82
N PHE A 137 13.41 -3.30 3.00
CA PHE A 137 14.44 -2.88 2.06
C PHE A 137 15.77 -2.72 2.78
N VAL A 138 16.85 -3.12 2.11
CA VAL A 138 18.21 -3.03 2.61
C VAL A 138 19.10 -2.30 1.61
N SER A 139 20.05 -1.53 2.10
CA SER A 139 21.06 -0.84 1.30
C SER A 139 22.43 -1.47 1.51
N THR A 140 23.19 -1.59 0.44
CA THR A 140 24.54 -2.16 0.46
C THR A 140 25.49 -1.24 -0.29
N THR A 141 26.76 -1.22 0.10
CA THR A 141 27.78 -0.57 -0.72
C THR A 141 28.05 -1.43 -1.94
N ALA A 142 27.88 -0.87 -3.13
CA ALA A 142 28.10 -1.59 -4.38
C ALA A 142 29.55 -2.09 -4.49
N LYS A 143 29.73 -3.31 -4.97
CA LYS A 143 31.04 -3.97 -5.09
C LYS A 143 31.86 -3.29 -6.18
N VAL A 144 33.16 -3.08 -5.94
CA VAL A 144 34.03 -2.50 -6.99
C VAL A 144 34.09 -3.46 -8.18
N TRP A 145 33.88 -2.94 -9.38
CA TRP A 145 33.97 -3.71 -10.62
C TRP A 145 35.37 -4.26 -10.83
N ALA A 146 35.46 -5.54 -11.20
CA ALA A 146 36.70 -6.21 -11.53
C ALA A 146 36.48 -7.13 -12.72
N THR A 147 37.20 -6.89 -13.83
CA THR A 147 37.14 -7.68 -15.06
C THR A 147 37.52 -9.14 -14.82
N GLY A 148 36.88 -10.08 -15.52
CA GLY A 148 37.12 -11.52 -15.37
C GLY A 148 36.48 -12.14 -14.11
N THR A 149 35.66 -11.37 -13.39
CA THR A 149 34.89 -11.84 -12.23
C THR A 149 33.49 -12.26 -12.65
N ALA A 150 32.97 -13.35 -12.08
CA ALA A 150 31.59 -13.77 -12.27
C ALA A 150 30.64 -12.98 -11.36
N TYR A 151 29.67 -12.31 -11.97
CA TYR A 151 28.57 -11.62 -11.30
C TYR A 151 27.25 -12.31 -11.63
N ILE A 152 26.30 -12.29 -10.70
CA ILE A 152 24.94 -12.78 -10.93
C ILE A 152 23.97 -11.64 -11.14
N ASP A 153 22.85 -11.93 -11.78
CA ASP A 153 21.69 -11.06 -11.90
C ASP A 153 21.28 -10.48 -10.54
N GLY A 154 20.93 -9.20 -10.54
CA GLY A 154 20.60 -8.40 -9.36
C GLY A 154 21.80 -7.88 -8.56
N GLU A 155 23.04 -8.30 -8.80
CA GLU A 155 24.19 -7.74 -8.06
C GLU A 155 24.45 -6.26 -8.42
N PHE A 156 24.69 -5.41 -7.43
CA PHE A 156 25.16 -4.04 -7.65
C PHE A 156 26.69 -3.92 -7.64
N VAL A 157 27.23 -3.38 -8.74
CA VAL A 157 28.66 -3.11 -8.94
C VAL A 157 28.92 -1.62 -9.14
N LYS A 158 30.15 -1.16 -8.91
CA LYS A 158 30.53 0.25 -9.12
C LYS A 158 31.84 0.43 -9.87
N ASN A 159 31.89 1.46 -10.70
CA ASN A 159 33.11 1.98 -11.30
C ASN A 159 33.20 3.49 -11.06
N GLY A 160 34.16 3.92 -10.23
CA GLY A 160 34.23 5.30 -9.75
C GLY A 160 32.99 5.68 -8.93
N SER A 161 32.24 6.68 -9.40
CA SER A 161 31.02 7.20 -8.77
C SER A 161 29.72 6.71 -9.42
N LEU A 162 29.82 5.75 -10.35
CA LEU A 162 28.67 5.14 -11.01
C LEU A 162 28.44 3.74 -10.45
N VAL A 163 27.18 3.43 -10.16
CA VAL A 163 26.68 2.12 -9.75
C VAL A 163 25.89 1.53 -10.91
N TYR A 164 26.05 0.24 -11.14
CA TYR A 164 25.43 -0.52 -12.21
C TYR A 164 24.74 -1.72 -11.56
N GLU A 165 23.54 -2.05 -12.03
CA GLU A 165 22.89 -3.32 -11.74
C GLU A 165 23.33 -4.35 -12.78
N VAL A 166 23.67 -5.55 -12.33
CA VAL A 166 23.91 -6.70 -13.20
C VAL A 166 22.55 -7.28 -13.58
N LEU A 167 22.27 -7.38 -14.88
CA LEU A 167 20.97 -7.81 -15.42
C LEU A 167 20.94 -9.29 -15.80
N VAL A 168 22.12 -9.91 -15.92
CA VAL A 168 22.28 -11.30 -16.34
C VAL A 168 23.53 -11.87 -15.69
N ASP A 169 23.48 -13.15 -15.31
CA ASP A 169 24.66 -13.92 -14.91
C ASP A 169 25.71 -13.93 -16.03
N HIS A 170 26.87 -13.33 -15.77
CA HIS A 170 27.96 -13.27 -16.75
C HIS A 170 29.33 -13.20 -16.07
N THR A 171 30.36 -13.50 -16.86
CA THR A 171 31.74 -13.17 -16.50
C THR A 171 32.06 -11.80 -17.08
N SER A 172 32.35 -10.85 -16.20
CA SER A 172 32.64 -9.45 -16.54
C SER A 172 33.77 -9.29 -17.57
N ASP A 173 33.55 -8.36 -18.49
CA ASP A 173 34.54 -7.77 -19.38
C ASP A 173 34.74 -6.29 -18.97
N THR A 174 35.00 -5.39 -19.92
CA THR A 174 34.95 -3.95 -19.70
C THR A 174 33.51 -3.49 -19.48
N ILE A 175 33.32 -2.51 -18.59
CA ILE A 175 32.00 -1.89 -18.34
C ILE A 175 31.31 -1.46 -19.64
N ALA A 176 32.07 -0.92 -20.61
CA ALA A 176 31.50 -0.47 -21.88
C ALA A 176 30.91 -1.63 -22.69
N ASN A 177 31.61 -2.77 -22.75
CA ASN A 177 31.14 -3.95 -23.46
C ASN A 177 29.92 -4.57 -22.76
N ASP A 178 29.94 -4.67 -21.43
CA ASP A 178 28.85 -5.27 -20.68
C ASP A 178 27.57 -4.40 -20.69
N VAL A 179 27.70 -3.07 -20.64
CA VAL A 179 26.56 -2.17 -20.87
C VAL A 179 26.03 -2.31 -22.30
N SER A 180 26.91 -2.38 -23.30
CA SER A 180 26.49 -2.51 -24.71
C SER A 180 25.83 -3.86 -25.01
N SER A 181 26.20 -4.91 -24.27
CA SER A 181 25.65 -6.26 -24.39
C SER A 181 24.40 -6.45 -23.53
N ALA A 182 23.95 -5.41 -22.82
CA ALA A 182 22.85 -5.46 -21.85
C ALA A 182 23.07 -6.43 -20.68
N ASN A 183 24.33 -6.74 -20.34
CA ASN A 183 24.70 -7.46 -19.12
C ASN A 183 24.65 -6.54 -17.88
N LEU A 184 24.84 -5.24 -18.09
CA LEU A 184 24.74 -4.20 -17.07
C LEU A 184 23.70 -3.15 -17.47
N GLU A 185 22.98 -2.63 -16.47
CA GLU A 185 22.17 -1.43 -16.64
C GLU A 185 23.06 -0.18 -16.89
N ALA A 186 22.46 0.91 -17.35
CA ALA A 186 23.15 2.19 -17.45
C ALA A 186 23.58 2.69 -16.06
N GLY A 187 24.84 3.11 -15.94
CA GLY A 187 25.39 3.53 -14.66
C GLY A 187 24.70 4.77 -14.07
N VAL A 188 24.26 4.65 -12.82
CA VAL A 188 23.62 5.73 -12.05
C VAL A 188 24.62 6.30 -11.05
N LYS A 189 24.63 7.63 -10.85
CA LYS A 189 25.49 8.26 -9.86
C LYS A 189 25.12 7.80 -8.44
N GLY A 190 26.08 7.20 -7.74
CA GLY A 190 25.86 6.70 -6.39
C GLY A 190 27.04 5.89 -5.87
N SER A 191 26.84 5.28 -4.71
CA SER A 191 27.78 4.33 -4.11
C SER A 191 27.11 3.09 -3.53
N THR A 192 25.79 3.04 -3.57
CA THR A 192 24.99 1.98 -2.95
C THR A 192 23.94 1.41 -3.90
N GLY A 193 23.63 0.14 -3.68
CA GLY A 193 22.50 -0.55 -4.27
C GLY A 193 21.44 -0.82 -3.21
N THR A 194 20.17 -0.72 -3.57
CA THR A 194 19.02 -1.03 -2.72
C THR A 194 18.40 -2.34 -3.16
N TYR A 195 18.12 -3.22 -2.21
CA TYR A 195 17.44 -4.49 -2.41
C TYR A 195 16.11 -4.53 -1.63
N GLU A 196 15.12 -5.20 -2.21
CA GLU A 196 13.89 -5.63 -1.55
C GLU A 196 14.10 -7.03 -0.95
N VAL A 197 13.58 -7.24 0.24
CA VAL A 197 13.52 -8.55 0.91
C VAL A 197 12.23 -9.25 0.49
N LEU A 198 12.34 -10.42 -0.13
CA LEU A 198 11.20 -11.17 -0.69
C LEU A 198 10.62 -12.23 0.26
N THR A 199 11.38 -12.60 1.28
CA THR A 199 11.04 -13.69 2.21
C THR A 199 11.48 -13.32 3.62
N ASN A 200 10.89 -13.99 4.61
CA ASN A 200 11.43 -13.89 5.98
C ASN A 200 12.66 -14.80 6.08
N TYR A 201 13.83 -14.22 6.34
CA TYR A 201 15.08 -14.99 6.32
C TYR A 201 16.13 -14.39 7.26
N ILE A 202 17.18 -15.18 7.54
CA ILE A 202 18.38 -14.71 8.23
C ILE A 202 19.46 -14.57 7.17
N SER A 203 20.02 -13.36 7.06
CA SER A 203 21.03 -13.03 6.06
C SER A 203 22.26 -13.93 6.13
N SER A 204 22.72 -14.38 4.96
CA SER A 204 23.92 -15.19 4.81
C SER A 204 25.19 -14.37 4.99
N SER A 205 26.34 -15.00 4.73
CA SER A 205 27.66 -14.34 4.79
C SER A 205 27.89 -13.31 3.68
N THR A 206 27.11 -13.31 2.60
CA THR A 206 27.22 -12.34 1.49
C THR A 206 25.86 -12.06 0.86
N VAL A 207 25.69 -10.84 0.36
CA VAL A 207 24.51 -10.42 -0.42
C VAL A 207 24.30 -11.31 -1.65
N LYS A 208 25.37 -11.73 -2.32
CA LYS A 208 25.31 -12.65 -3.47
C LYS A 208 24.64 -13.98 -3.11
N ALA A 209 24.91 -14.52 -1.92
CA ALA A 209 24.28 -15.76 -1.46
C ALA A 209 22.78 -15.56 -1.23
N ASP A 210 22.38 -14.43 -0.63
CA ASP A 210 20.97 -14.10 -0.39
C ASP A 210 20.19 -13.89 -1.70
N ILE A 211 20.81 -13.25 -2.70
CA ILE A 211 20.22 -13.13 -4.06
C ILE A 211 20.04 -14.52 -4.69
N THR A 212 21.08 -15.38 -4.60
CA THR A 212 21.02 -16.75 -5.15
C THR A 212 19.91 -17.59 -4.50
N ALA A 213 19.68 -17.37 -3.20
CA ALA A 213 18.60 -18.01 -2.45
C ALA A 213 17.20 -17.44 -2.77
N SER A 214 17.11 -16.40 -3.62
CA SER A 214 15.89 -15.65 -3.91
C SER A 214 15.29 -14.93 -2.69
N ASP A 215 16.13 -14.60 -1.70
CA ASP A 215 15.73 -13.84 -0.51
C ASP A 215 15.78 -12.32 -0.75
N LEU A 216 16.66 -11.87 -1.65
CA LEU A 216 16.82 -10.47 -2.04
C LEU A 216 16.63 -10.26 -3.55
N SER A 217 15.98 -9.15 -3.91
CA SER A 217 15.85 -8.67 -5.29
C SER A 217 16.33 -7.23 -5.43
N ALA A 218 16.97 -6.89 -6.55
CA ALA A 218 17.39 -5.53 -6.82
C ALA A 218 16.16 -4.59 -6.97
N SER A 219 16.26 -3.40 -6.38
CA SER A 219 15.21 -2.37 -6.42
C SER A 219 15.71 -1.04 -6.99
N GLY A 220 17.02 -0.89 -7.18
CA GLY A 220 17.63 0.25 -7.88
C GLY A 220 18.80 0.88 -7.12
N SER A 221 19.55 1.75 -7.81
CA SER A 221 20.69 2.46 -7.20
C SER A 221 20.24 3.58 -6.27
N ALA A 222 20.67 3.50 -5.00
CA ALA A 222 20.38 4.48 -3.94
C ALA A 222 18.89 4.86 -3.78
N ALA A 223 17.98 3.96 -4.17
CA ALA A 223 16.54 4.15 -4.12
C ALA A 223 16.10 4.47 -2.68
N ARG A 224 15.28 5.52 -2.54
CA ARG A 224 14.70 5.92 -1.26
C ARG A 224 13.43 5.15 -1.00
N ILE A 225 13.14 4.87 0.26
CA ILE A 225 11.92 4.16 0.64
C ILE A 225 10.97 5.07 1.40
N VAL A 226 9.68 4.76 1.33
CA VAL A 226 8.61 5.39 2.10
C VAL A 226 7.71 4.36 2.74
N TYR A 227 7.24 4.68 3.95
CA TYR A 227 6.25 3.87 4.67
C TYR A 227 4.84 4.34 4.30
N VAL A 228 4.04 3.45 3.73
CA VAL A 228 2.68 3.77 3.29
C VAL A 228 1.67 2.98 4.10
N ARG A 229 0.59 3.65 4.52
CA ARG A 229 -0.62 3.00 5.04
C ARG A 229 -1.75 3.20 4.06
N TYR A 230 -2.45 2.13 3.73
CA TYR A 230 -3.53 2.17 2.75
C TYR A 230 -4.68 1.24 3.16
N VAL A 231 -5.86 1.48 2.60
CA VAL A 231 -7.01 0.60 2.67
C VAL A 231 -6.96 -0.35 1.48
N THR A 232 -6.92 -1.65 1.76
CA THR A 232 -6.87 -2.70 0.75
C THR A 232 -8.27 -3.08 0.27
N GLN A 233 -8.36 -3.64 -0.93
CA GLN A 233 -9.56 -4.32 -1.42
C GLN A 233 -9.75 -5.65 -0.67
N LEU A 234 -10.49 -5.61 0.45
CA LEU A 234 -10.69 -6.78 1.32
C LEU A 234 -11.73 -7.75 0.72
N THR A 235 -11.26 -8.68 -0.12
CA THR A 235 -12.11 -9.67 -0.81
C THR A 235 -12.58 -10.81 0.08
N ASP A 236 -11.80 -11.16 1.11
CA ASP A 236 -12.14 -12.23 2.06
C ASP A 236 -13.20 -11.77 3.08
N ILE A 237 -14.43 -12.23 2.85
CA ILE A 237 -15.62 -11.88 3.66
C ILE A 237 -15.50 -12.39 5.11
N THR A 238 -14.70 -13.43 5.36
CA THR A 238 -14.53 -13.97 6.72
C THR A 238 -13.86 -12.97 7.64
N LYS A 239 -13.04 -12.07 7.09
CA LYS A 239 -12.31 -11.02 7.81
C LYS A 239 -13.14 -9.78 8.11
N TRP A 240 -14.34 -9.64 7.54
CA TRP A 240 -15.16 -8.45 7.75
C TRP A 240 -15.83 -8.48 9.12
N GLY A 241 -15.70 -7.38 9.85
CA GLY A 241 -16.37 -7.15 11.11
C GLY A 241 -17.89 -7.03 10.92
N PRO A 242 -18.69 -7.24 11.99
CA PRO A 242 -20.15 -7.21 11.89
C PRO A 242 -20.71 -5.90 11.32
N LYS A 243 -20.05 -4.77 11.63
CA LYS A 243 -20.49 -3.44 11.18
C LYS A 243 -20.09 -3.15 9.74
N LEU A 244 -18.91 -3.55 9.29
CA LEU A 244 -18.55 -3.46 7.88
C LEU A 244 -19.51 -4.31 7.04
N LYS A 245 -19.77 -5.56 7.46
CA LYS A 245 -20.77 -6.44 6.83
C LYS A 245 -22.12 -5.74 6.68
N GLN A 246 -22.66 -5.16 7.77
CA GLN A 246 -23.92 -4.45 7.74
C GLN A 246 -23.91 -3.26 6.77
N THR A 247 -22.83 -2.46 6.75
CA THR A 247 -22.71 -1.32 5.83
C THR A 247 -22.66 -1.73 4.36
N ILE A 248 -21.91 -2.79 4.02
CA ILE A 248 -21.82 -3.29 2.64
C ILE A 248 -23.15 -3.90 2.20
N VAL A 249 -23.80 -4.70 3.06
CA VAL A 249 -25.14 -5.26 2.82
C VAL A 249 -26.15 -4.15 2.47
N MET A 250 -26.18 -3.09 3.28
CA MET A 250 -27.12 -1.99 3.08
C MET A 250 -26.79 -1.17 1.83
N LYS A 251 -25.50 -0.93 1.56
CA LYS A 251 -25.04 -0.28 0.32
C LYS A 251 -25.42 -1.09 -0.91
N LEU A 252 -25.31 -2.41 -0.85
CA LEU A 252 -25.75 -3.31 -1.91
C LEU A 252 -27.26 -3.22 -2.12
N ALA A 253 -28.05 -3.24 -1.03
CA ALA A 253 -29.51 -3.09 -1.09
C ALA A 253 -29.93 -1.79 -1.81
N ILE A 254 -29.28 -0.66 -1.48
CA ILE A 254 -29.50 0.65 -2.13
C ILE A 254 -29.25 0.60 -3.65
N LYS A 255 -28.25 -0.16 -4.10
CA LYS A 255 -27.92 -0.27 -5.53
C LYS A 255 -28.92 -1.13 -6.29
N ILE A 256 -29.43 -2.20 -5.68
CA ILE A 256 -30.28 -3.19 -6.38
C ILE A 256 -31.78 -2.87 -6.33
N ILE A 257 -32.28 -2.14 -5.31
CA ILE A 257 -33.72 -1.92 -5.06
C ILE A 257 -34.47 -1.40 -6.29
N THR A 258 -34.01 -0.33 -6.93
CA THR A 258 -34.67 0.23 -8.12
C THR A 258 -34.66 -0.71 -9.32
N GLY A 259 -33.66 -1.58 -9.43
CA GLY A 259 -33.60 -2.59 -10.48
C GLY A 259 -34.59 -3.74 -10.25
N LEU A 260 -34.95 -4.02 -9.00
CA LEU A 260 -35.83 -5.12 -8.62
C LEU A 260 -37.30 -4.71 -8.52
N THR A 261 -37.60 -3.76 -7.64
CA THR A 261 -38.98 -3.41 -7.25
C THR A 261 -39.49 -2.14 -7.90
N ASN A 262 -38.60 -1.37 -8.57
CA ASN A 262 -38.87 -0.01 -9.06
C ASN A 262 -39.36 0.97 -7.97
N ASP A 263 -39.08 0.65 -6.70
CA ASP A 263 -39.45 1.50 -5.56
C ASP A 263 -38.39 2.60 -5.35
N THR A 264 -38.71 3.80 -5.84
CA THR A 264 -37.86 4.98 -5.68
C THR A 264 -37.91 5.57 -4.28
N LYS A 265 -39.03 5.41 -3.56
CA LYS A 265 -39.18 5.92 -2.19
C LYS A 265 -38.41 5.05 -1.21
N GLY A 266 -38.57 3.74 -1.28
CA GLY A 266 -37.78 2.81 -0.46
C GLY A 266 -36.27 2.97 -0.66
N LYS A 267 -35.83 3.32 -1.88
CA LYS A 267 -34.42 3.66 -2.13
C LYS A 267 -33.96 4.89 -1.35
N ILE A 268 -34.76 5.95 -1.32
CA ILE A 268 -34.45 7.17 -0.58
C ILE A 268 -34.41 6.88 0.93
N ASP A 269 -35.37 6.11 1.42
CA ASP A 269 -35.44 5.73 2.84
C ASP A 269 -34.21 4.91 3.27
N LEU A 270 -33.77 3.95 2.43
CA LEU A 270 -32.53 3.19 2.65
C LEU A 270 -31.28 4.08 2.61
N ILE A 271 -31.19 5.04 1.68
CA ILE A 271 -30.08 6.01 1.64
C ILE A 271 -30.05 6.83 2.93
N ASN A 272 -31.20 7.34 3.38
CA ASN A 272 -31.31 8.12 4.60
C ASN A 272 -30.86 7.31 5.82
N GLU A 273 -31.32 6.06 5.99
CA GLU A 273 -30.90 5.21 7.10
C GLU A 273 -29.39 4.87 7.01
N PHE A 274 -28.86 4.65 5.80
CA PHE A 274 -27.44 4.38 5.61
C PHE A 274 -26.55 5.55 6.05
N GLU A 275 -26.91 6.77 5.65
CA GLU A 275 -26.14 7.98 5.94
C GLU A 275 -26.31 8.46 7.38
N THR A 276 -27.52 8.36 7.95
CA THR A 276 -27.83 8.90 9.28
C THR A 276 -27.49 7.93 10.41
N LEU A 277 -27.55 6.61 10.17
CA LEU A 277 -27.46 5.62 11.23
C LEU A 277 -26.34 4.61 11.01
N THR A 278 -26.37 3.90 9.89
CA THR A 278 -25.52 2.71 9.69
C THR A 278 -24.05 3.09 9.53
N MET A 279 -23.73 4.04 8.64
CA MET A 279 -22.35 4.52 8.47
C MET A 279 -21.78 5.22 9.70
N PRO A 280 -22.48 6.18 10.35
CA PRO A 280 -21.97 6.82 11.56
C PRO A 280 -21.69 5.84 12.70
N LYS A 281 -22.58 4.86 12.94
CA LYS A 281 -22.36 3.83 13.95
C LYS A 281 -21.17 2.94 13.62
N ALA A 282 -21.04 2.53 12.36
CA ALA A 282 -19.91 1.70 11.94
C ALA A 282 -18.58 2.43 12.11
N ARG A 283 -18.52 3.71 11.69
CA ARG A 283 -17.35 4.58 11.91
C ARG A 283 -17.01 4.75 13.38
N SER A 284 -18.02 4.93 14.24
CA SER A 284 -17.79 5.09 15.69
C SER A 284 -17.23 3.82 16.32
N ILE A 285 -17.71 2.64 15.92
CA ILE A 285 -17.23 1.35 16.45
C ILE A 285 -15.83 1.05 15.95
N ASP A 286 -15.56 1.27 14.66
CA ASP A 286 -14.23 1.13 14.07
C ASP A 286 -13.24 2.09 14.75
N ALA A 287 -13.62 3.36 14.94
CA ALA A 287 -12.80 4.34 15.65
C ALA A 287 -12.48 3.92 17.09
N ALA A 288 -13.40 3.23 17.77
CA ALA A 288 -13.17 2.73 19.13
C ALA A 288 -12.19 1.54 19.19
N GLN A 289 -11.98 0.81 18.08
CA GLN A 289 -10.96 -0.24 17.99
C GLN A 289 -9.55 0.34 17.77
N GLY A 290 -9.47 1.50 17.11
CA GLY A 290 -8.23 2.23 16.91
C GLY A 290 -7.77 2.93 18.19
N THR A 291 -6.47 3.03 18.39
CA THR A 291 -5.93 3.97 19.38
C THR A 291 -5.86 5.36 18.78
N ALA A 292 -6.13 6.38 19.60
CA ALA A 292 -5.90 7.77 19.21
C ALA A 292 -4.44 7.91 18.77
N LYS A 293 -4.21 8.37 17.54
CA LYS A 293 -2.86 8.58 17.05
C LYS A 293 -2.19 9.61 17.97
N PRO A 294 -0.97 9.34 18.46
CA PRO A 294 -0.25 10.34 19.24
C PRO A 294 -0.09 11.58 18.35
N ILE A 295 -0.45 12.76 18.87
CA ILE A 295 -0.09 14.01 18.22
C ILE A 295 1.43 14.11 18.35
N PHE A 296 2.14 13.90 17.26
CA PHE A 296 3.57 14.16 17.20
C PHE A 296 3.76 15.68 17.32
N SER A 297 4.01 16.15 18.55
CA SER A 297 4.54 17.50 18.74
C SER A 297 5.90 17.57 18.05
N SER A 298 6.02 18.43 17.04
CA SER A 298 7.28 18.65 16.33
C SER A 298 8.39 18.99 17.34
N GLN A 299 9.64 18.61 17.05
CA GLN A 299 10.80 18.94 17.90
C GLN A 299 10.85 20.44 18.24
N TRP A 300 10.34 21.29 17.34
CA TRP A 300 10.20 22.73 17.55
C TRP A 300 9.29 23.08 18.75
N ILE A 301 8.14 22.42 18.91
CA ILE A 301 7.23 22.60 20.07
C ILE A 301 7.86 22.07 21.37
N ARG A 302 8.61 20.96 21.29
CA ARG A 302 9.37 20.44 22.46
C ARG A 302 10.51 21.36 22.88
N SER A 303 11.15 22.08 21.95
CA SER A 303 12.19 23.07 22.30
C SER A 303 11.61 24.32 22.99
N ARG A 304 10.32 24.64 22.77
CA ARG A 304 9.66 25.76 23.44
C ARG A 304 9.37 25.49 24.91
N SER A 305 9.17 24.22 25.32
CA SER A 305 8.95 23.86 26.72
C SER A 305 10.25 23.68 27.51
N SER A 306 11.41 23.47 26.85
CA SER A 306 12.71 23.37 27.54
C SER A 306 13.37 24.71 27.85
N GLY A 307 12.80 25.84 27.39
CA GLY A 307 13.41 27.17 27.48
C GLY A 307 13.17 27.97 28.78
N THR A 308 12.40 27.47 29.76
CA THR A 308 12.02 28.30 30.94
C THR A 308 12.25 27.61 32.28
N ARG A 309 13.49 27.23 32.56
CA ARG A 309 14.03 27.23 33.94
C ARG A 309 15.46 27.75 33.92
N GLY A 310 15.60 29.06 33.72
CA GLY A 310 16.80 29.77 34.12
C GLY A 310 16.90 29.70 35.65
N THR A 311 17.88 28.97 36.15
CA THR A 311 18.34 29.02 37.53
C THR A 311 18.73 30.46 37.86
N ARG A 312 17.92 31.14 38.69
CA ARG A 312 18.37 32.32 39.42
C ARG A 312 19.28 31.86 40.55
N LEU A 313 20.42 32.56 40.61
CA LEU A 313 21.52 32.57 41.59
C LEU A 313 21.20 31.99 42.97
#